data_AF-A0A139BW11-F1
#
_entry.id   AF-A0A139BW11-F1
#
_cell.length_a   1.000
_cell.length_b   1.000
_cell.length_c   1.000
_cell.angle_alpha   90.00
_cell.angle_beta   90.00
_cell.angle_gamma   90.00
#
_symmetry.space_group_name_H-M   'P 1'
#
loop_
_entity.id
_entity.type
_entity.pdbx_description
1 polymer ?
#
loop_
_entity_poly.entity_id
_entity_poly.type
_entity_poly.pdbx_seq_one_letter_code
_entity_poly.pdbx_strand_id
1 'polypeptide(L)' 'MGKQEIVAQALKLDPAERFDLVDQILHSLDKPDPEIDRVWLEESEKRLAAYRAGKVKGIPAEEIFGKF' A
#
# COMPACT_ATOMS: atom_id res chain seq x y z
N MET A 1 -4.79 -25.96 14.88
CA MET A 1 -5.81 -25.60 13.87
C MET A 1 -5.10 -25.34 12.56
N GLY A 2 -5.49 -26.02 11.48
CA GLY A 2 -4.87 -25.87 10.16
C GLY A 2 -5.48 -24.72 9.34
N LYS A 3 -4.78 -24.22 8.31
CA LYS A 3 -5.31 -23.17 7.40
C LYS A 3 -6.73 -23.48 6.89
N GLN A 4 -6.96 -24.71 6.46
CA GLN A 4 -8.25 -25.15 5.92
C GLN A 4 -9.37 -25.08 6.97
N GLU A 5 -9.05 -25.37 8.22
CA GLU A 5 -9.98 -25.32 9.34
C GLU A 5 -10.36 -23.87 9.70
N ILE A 6 -9.40 -22.94 9.65
CA ILE A 6 -9.63 -21.50 9.83
C ILE A 6 -10.56 -20.96 8.73
N VAL A 7 -10.29 -21.32 7.47
CA VAL A 7 -11.13 -20.92 6.33
C VAL A 7 -12.55 -21.46 6.49
N ALA A 8 -12.70 -22.73 6.87
CA ALA A 8 -14.00 -23.34 7.09
C ALA A 8 -14.80 -22.65 8.22
N GLN A 9 -14.13 -22.12 9.24
CA GLN A 9 -14.77 -21.33 10.30
C GLN A 9 -15.15 -19.93 9.83
N ALA A 10 -14.25 -19.23 9.13
CA ALA A 10 -14.52 -17.89 8.59
C ALA A 10 -15.70 -17.88 7.59
N LEU A 11 -15.87 -18.96 6.82
CA LEU A 11 -16.99 -19.11 5.88
C LEU A 11 -18.35 -19.36 6.56
N LYS A 12 -18.38 -19.67 7.85
CA LYS A 12 -19.63 -19.79 8.63
C LYS A 12 -20.15 -18.45 9.15
N LEU A 13 -19.29 -17.42 9.18
CA LEU A 13 -19.67 -16.07 9.54
C LEU A 13 -20.61 -15.46 8.49
N ASP A 14 -21.46 -14.54 8.94
CA ASP A 14 -22.26 -13.74 8.02
C ASP A 14 -21.37 -12.83 7.16
N PRO A 15 -21.91 -12.24 6.07
CA PRO A 15 -21.11 -11.41 5.17
C PRO A 15 -20.43 -10.21 5.84
N ALA A 16 -21.04 -9.59 6.85
CA ALA A 16 -20.49 -8.42 7.53
C ALA A 16 -19.35 -8.81 8.48
N GLU A 17 -19.55 -9.85 9.27
CA GLU A 17 -18.51 -10.40 10.15
C GLU A 17 -17.31 -10.93 9.35
N ARG A 18 -17.56 -11.53 8.19
CA ARG A 18 -16.49 -11.97 7.30
C ARG A 18 -15.69 -10.80 6.74
N PHE A 19 -16.37 -9.70 6.41
CA PHE A 19 -15.70 -8.49 5.94
C PHE A 19 -14.81 -7.89 7.02
N ASP A 20 -15.33 -7.78 8.25
CA ASP A 20 -14.56 -7.33 9.41
C ASP A 20 -13.32 -8.20 9.67
N LEU A 21 -13.47 -9.54 9.60
CA LEU A 21 -12.34 -10.46 9.73
C LEU A 21 -11.28 -10.26 8.63
N VAL A 22 -11.70 -10.04 7.38
CA VAL A 22 -10.78 -9.75 6.28
C VAL A 22 -10.02 -8.45 6.54
N ASP A 23 -10.71 -7.41 6.99
CA ASP A 23 -10.12 -6.11 7.31
C ASP A 23 -9.05 -6.23 8.42
N GLN A 24 -9.35 -6.94 9.50
CA GLN A 24 -8.39 -7.20 10.57
C GLN A 24 -7.15 -7.97 10.08
N ILE A 25 -7.35 -8.98 9.21
CA ILE A 25 -6.23 -9.74 8.63
C ILE A 25 -5.38 -8.83 7.75
N LEU A 26 -6.00 -7.99 6.90
CA LEU A 26 -5.27 -7.05 6.05
C LEU A 26 -4.46 -6.05 6.88
N HIS A 27 -5.04 -5.45 7.91
CA HIS A 27 -4.33 -4.57 8.84
C HIS A 27 -3.17 -5.28 9.57
N SER A 28 -3.30 -6.58 9.84
CA SER A 28 -2.21 -7.34 10.45
C SER A 28 -1.01 -7.57 9.51
N LEU A 29 -1.24 -7.49 8.20
CA LEU A 29 -0.20 -7.60 7.16
C LEU A 29 0.42 -6.24 6.84
N ASP A 30 -0.35 -5.17 6.97
CA ASP A 30 0.10 -3.78 6.82
C ASP A 30 0.85 -3.33 8.07
N LYS A 31 2.06 -3.87 8.25
CA LYS A 31 2.99 -3.48 9.32
C LYS A 31 3.90 -2.39 8.76
N PRO A 32 3.63 -1.10 9.03
CA PRO A 32 4.55 -0.04 8.64
C PRO A 32 5.89 -0.31 9.32
N ASP A 33 6.94 -0.33 8.51
CA ASP A 33 8.32 -0.40 8.98
C ASP A 33 8.86 1.03 9.01
N PRO A 34 9.08 1.62 10.20
CA PRO A 34 9.55 3.00 10.31
C PRO A 34 10.87 3.26 9.58
N GLU A 35 11.74 2.25 9.41
CA GLU A 35 12.97 2.40 8.65
C GLU A 35 12.71 2.47 7.15
N ILE A 36 11.75 1.69 6.64
CA ILE A 36 11.31 1.79 5.24
C ILE A 36 10.71 3.18 5.00
N ASP A 37 9.84 3.66 5.89
CA ASP A 37 9.24 5.00 5.78
C ASP A 37 10.31 6.10 5.78
N ARG A 38 11.31 5.98 6.66
CA ARG A 38 12.43 6.92 6.74
C ARG A 38 13.24 6.96 5.44
N VAL A 39 13.58 5.80 4.89
CA VAL A 39 14.33 5.70 3.62
C VAL A 39 13.52 6.23 2.44
N TRP A 40 12.21 5.96 2.40
CA TRP A 40 11.31 6.50 1.38
C TRP A 40 11.19 8.03 1.45
N LEU A 41 11.10 8.58 2.66
CA LEU A 41 11.07 10.03 2.85
C LEU A 41 12.35 10.68 2.31
N GLU A 42 13.52 10.17 2.72
CA GLU A 42 14.82 10.69 2.28
C GLU A 42 14.97 10.68 0.75
N GLU A 43 14.63 9.56 0.10
CA GLU A 43 14.72 9.45 -1.37
C GLU A 43 13.70 10.35 -2.07
N SER A 44 12.50 10.50 -1.52
CA SER A 44 11.46 11.37 -2.08
C SER A 44 11.88 12.84 -2.04
N GLU A 45 12.41 13.32 -0.91
CA GLU A 45 12.93 14.68 -0.77
C GLU A 45 14.10 14.94 -1.73
N LYS A 46 15.03 13.98 -1.83
CA LYS A 46 16.17 14.05 -2.75
C LYS A 46 15.72 14.16 -4.21
N ARG A 47 14.75 13.33 -4.63
CA ARG A 47 14.20 13.37 -6.00
C ARG A 47 13.49 14.69 -6.29
N LEU A 48 12.70 15.18 -5.34
CA LEU A 48 12.01 16.45 -5.48
C LEU A 48 12.98 17.63 -5.60
N ALA A 49 14.04 17.65 -4.79
CA ALA A 49 15.08 18.66 -4.85
C ALA A 49 15.81 18.63 -6.21
N ALA A 50 16.17 17.44 -6.71
CA ALA A 50 16.81 17.29 -8.01
C ALA A 50 15.90 17.78 -9.15
N TYR A 51 14.60 17.49 -9.10
CA TYR A 51 13.63 17.95 -10.08
C TYR A 51 13.50 19.47 -10.08
N ARG A 52 13.32 20.07 -8.90
CA ARG A 52 13.26 21.54 -8.73
C ARG A 52 14.53 22.25 -9.19
N ALA A 53 15.69 21.60 -9.04
CA ALA A 53 16.99 22.09 -9.53
C ALA A 53 17.22 21.85 -11.04
N GLY A 54 16.25 21.26 -11.77
CA GLY A 54 16.37 20.96 -13.20
C GLY A 54 17.35 19.82 -13.53
N LYS A 55 17.78 19.05 -12.53
CA LYS A 55 18.75 17.95 -12.69
C LYS A 55 18.12 16.66 -13.20
N VAL A 56 16.80 16.54 -13.11
CA VAL A 56 16.02 15.42 -13.63
C VAL A 56 14.79 15.93 -14.38
N LYS A 57 14.38 15.20 -15.42
CA LYS A 57 13.16 15.49 -16.18
C LYS A 57 11.99 14.70 -15.61
N GLY A 58 10.87 15.37 -15.38
CA GLY A 58 9.61 14.71 -15.09
C GLY A 58 8.95 14.17 -16.35
N ILE A 59 7.94 13.31 -16.18
CA ILE A 59 7.07 12.85 -17.26
C ILE A 59 5.76 13.67 -17.15
N PRO A 60 5.28 14.30 -18.23
CA PRO A 60 3.99 14.99 -18.25
C PRO A 60 2.86 14.06 -17.81
N ALA A 61 1.91 14.59 -17.03
CA ALA A 61 0.80 13.80 -16.51
C ALA A 61 -0.07 13.22 -17.64
N GLU A 62 -0.21 13.96 -18.74
CA GLU A 62 -0.96 13.58 -19.93
C GLU A 62 -0.39 12.34 -20.62
N GLU A 63 0.91 12.07 -20.49
CA GLU A 63 1.54 10.84 -21.01
C GLU A 63 1.19 9.60 -20.17
N ILE A 64 0.84 9.79 -18.89
CA ILE A 64 0.50 8.71 -17.96
C ILE A 64 -0.99 8.45 -17.91
N PHE A 65 -1.80 9.50 -17.77
CA PHE A 65 -3.24 9.41 -17.56
C PHE A 65 -4.05 9.58 -18.84
N GLY A 66 -3.41 9.98 -19.95
CA GLY A 66 -4.09 10.29 -21.20
C GLY A 66 -4.82 11.64 -21.17
N LYS A 67 -5.70 11.86 -22.15
CA LYS A 67 -6.62 13.00 -22.15
C LYS A 67 -7.88 12.61 -21.40
N PHE A 68 -8.27 13.45 -20.44
CA PHE A 68 -9.58 13.38 -19.78
C PHE A 68 -10.71 13.70 -20.76
#